data_AF-A0A7V9Q5Y6-F1
#
_entry.id   AF-A0A7V9Q5Y6-F1
#
_cell.length_a   1.000
_cell.length_b   1.000
_cell.length_c   1.000
_cell.angle_alpha   90.00
_cell.angle_beta   90.00
_cell.angle_gamma   90.00
#
_symmetry.space_group_name_H-M   'P 1'
#
loop_
_entity.id
_entity.type
_entity.pdbx_description
1 polymer ?
#
loop_
_entity_poly.entity_id
_entity_poly.type
_entity_poly.pdbx_seq_one_letter_code
_entity_poly.pdbx_strand_id
1 'polypeptide(L)'
;MNDTNFPALSVVIVAPKLFERIRKTLRALKAQTIRDRLEIVVVVPSADSIGLDESELAGFFGYQVVEVGPIHSVDRAAARSVKHATATVVAIIEDHAYPNPEWAEAIVSAHRNSWAAVGPSVENANPATMLSWINLLMAYGKWGGATAGMVVDDLPNHNVSYKRAVLMEFGDEIENMVGRAGSLHRSLRAKGHKFFMEPAAEIYHLNPSRLSSTITLRFQAGRMFGATRARNERWSPLRRVLYIGALPLIPAMHLPRILREVRARGRQRELLPRVLPALLFGLALEAIGEVVGYAFGVGGAARFLETFELDRLDHLTAGERQQAQV
;
A
#
# COMPACT_ATOMS: atom_id res chain seq x y z
N MET A 1 -5.14 21.54 -23.42
CA MET A 1 -5.07 20.69 -24.62
C MET A 1 -4.63 19.31 -24.14
N ASN A 2 -5.40 18.25 -24.41
CA ASN A 2 -4.98 16.89 -24.09
C ASN A 2 -3.90 16.52 -25.11
N ASP A 3 -2.65 16.54 -24.69
CA ASP A 3 -1.53 16.13 -25.54
C ASP A 3 -1.61 14.60 -25.68
N THR A 4 -2.12 14.13 -26.81
CA THR A 4 -2.28 12.69 -27.11
C THR A 4 -0.97 12.01 -27.44
N ASN A 5 0.15 12.76 -27.48
CA ASN A 5 1.48 12.24 -27.75
C ASN A 5 2.18 11.66 -26.51
N PHE A 6 1.60 11.80 -25.32
CA PHE A 6 2.16 11.28 -24.07
C PHE A 6 1.11 10.51 -23.26
N PRO A 7 1.53 9.49 -22.47
CA PRO A 7 0.63 8.82 -21.56
C PRO A 7 0.13 9.80 -20.49
N ALA A 8 -1.13 9.66 -20.10
CA ALA A 8 -1.75 10.47 -19.04
C ALA A 8 -1.25 10.06 -17.64
N LEU A 9 -0.91 8.78 -17.48
CA LEU A 9 -0.48 8.18 -16.23
C LEU A 9 0.49 7.04 -16.53
N SER A 10 1.64 7.02 -15.84
CA SER A 10 2.53 5.86 -15.81
C SER A 10 2.25 5.06 -14.54
N VAL A 11 2.03 3.76 -14.66
CA VAL A 11 1.76 2.86 -13.54
C VAL A 11 2.96 1.95 -13.35
N VAL A 12 3.65 2.10 -12.22
CA VAL A 12 4.79 1.28 -11.80
C VAL A 12 4.27 0.08 -11.02
N ILE A 13 4.58 -1.13 -11.51
CA ILE A 13 4.29 -2.41 -10.84
C ILE A 13 5.60 -3.18 -10.70
N VAL A 14 5.87 -3.69 -9.51
CA VAL A 14 7.04 -4.53 -9.25
C VAL A 14 6.64 -6.00 -9.28
N ALA A 15 7.33 -6.77 -10.13
CA ALA A 15 7.21 -8.22 -10.20
C ALA A 15 8.52 -8.86 -9.68
N PRO A 16 8.62 -9.13 -8.36
CA PRO A 16 9.86 -9.65 -7.76
C PRO A 16 10.16 -11.11 -8.09
N LYS A 17 9.16 -11.86 -8.59
CA LYS A 17 9.25 -13.29 -8.92
C LYS A 17 8.69 -13.53 -10.33
N LEU A 18 7.60 -14.28 -10.46
CA LEU A 18 7.01 -14.64 -11.75
C LEU A 18 6.02 -13.55 -12.21
N PHE A 19 6.03 -13.26 -13.51
CA PHE A 19 5.11 -12.35 -14.17
C PHE A 19 3.63 -12.73 -13.95
N GLU A 20 3.35 -14.03 -13.82
CA GLU A 20 2.01 -14.54 -13.51
C GLU A 20 1.40 -13.88 -12.26
N ARG A 21 2.22 -13.52 -11.25
CA ARG A 21 1.72 -12.92 -10.00
C ARG A 21 1.10 -11.53 -10.20
N ILE A 22 1.50 -10.80 -11.24
CA ILE A 22 0.93 -9.47 -11.56
C ILE A 22 -0.22 -9.54 -12.56
N ARG A 23 -0.56 -10.71 -13.14
CA ARG A 23 -1.58 -10.82 -14.21
C ARG A 23 -2.93 -10.26 -13.79
N LYS A 24 -3.39 -10.56 -12.57
CA LYS A 24 -4.70 -10.07 -12.09
C LYS A 24 -4.72 -8.55 -11.99
N THR A 25 -3.62 -7.95 -11.55
CA THR A 25 -3.42 -6.50 -11.49
C THR A 25 -3.36 -5.89 -12.89
N LEU A 26 -2.63 -6.52 -13.83
CA LEU A 26 -2.61 -6.09 -15.24
C LEU A 26 -4.00 -6.15 -15.89
N ARG A 27 -4.82 -7.15 -15.57
CA ARG A 27 -6.21 -7.22 -16.06
C ARG A 27 -7.07 -6.09 -15.50
N ALA A 28 -6.93 -5.75 -14.23
CA ALA A 28 -7.61 -4.59 -13.64
C ALA A 28 -7.18 -3.28 -14.32
N LEU A 29 -5.91 -3.16 -14.70
CA LEU A 29 -5.41 -2.03 -15.49
C LEU A 29 -5.89 -2.03 -16.95
N LYS A 30 -6.03 -3.20 -17.59
CA LYS A 30 -6.62 -3.33 -18.93
C LYS A 30 -8.10 -2.97 -18.97
N ALA A 31 -8.79 -3.09 -17.83
CA ALA A 31 -10.19 -2.71 -17.69
C ALA A 31 -10.39 -1.20 -17.49
N GLN A 32 -9.32 -0.39 -17.39
CA GLN A 32 -9.44 1.04 -17.16
C GLN A 32 -10.12 1.74 -18.34
N THR A 33 -10.98 2.72 -18.05
CA THR A 33 -11.71 3.51 -19.07
C THR A 33 -10.78 4.28 -20.01
N ILE A 34 -9.57 4.60 -19.54
CA ILE A 34 -8.52 5.31 -20.28
C ILE A 34 -7.26 4.44 -20.50
N ARG A 35 -7.40 3.11 -20.62
CA ARG A 35 -6.26 2.17 -20.74
C ARG A 35 -5.27 2.53 -21.84
N ASP A 36 -5.75 3.05 -22.96
CA ASP A 36 -4.98 3.48 -24.14
C ASP A 36 -4.16 4.74 -23.88
N ARG A 37 -4.31 5.35 -22.70
CA ARG A 37 -3.53 6.49 -22.20
C ARG A 37 -2.63 6.13 -21.02
N LEU A 38 -2.55 4.85 -20.66
CA LEU A 38 -1.69 4.38 -19.57
C LEU A 38 -0.38 3.84 -20.11
N GLU A 39 0.72 4.24 -19.49
CA GLU A 39 2.02 3.56 -19.65
C GLU A 39 2.22 2.59 -18.50
N ILE A 40 2.63 1.36 -18.77
CA ILE A 40 2.95 0.38 -17.72
C ILE A 40 4.46 0.23 -17.57
N VAL A 41 4.99 0.50 -16.38
CA VAL A 41 6.40 0.29 -16.04
C VAL A 41 6.50 -0.97 -15.18
N VAL A 42 6.91 -2.08 -15.80
CA VAL A 42 7.06 -3.38 -15.15
C VAL A 42 8.50 -3.51 -14.64
N VAL A 43 8.66 -3.57 -13.32
CA VAL A 43 9.98 -3.64 -12.66
C VAL A 43 10.29 -5.08 -12.27
N VAL A 44 11.39 -5.62 -12.76
CA VAL A 44 11.71 -7.05 -12.70
C VAL A 44 13.16 -7.29 -12.29
N PRO A 45 13.49 -8.45 -11.70
CA PRO A 45 14.89 -8.80 -11.46
C PRO A 45 15.67 -8.99 -12.76
N SER A 46 15.09 -9.68 -13.74
CA SER A 46 15.60 -9.87 -15.11
C SER A 46 14.43 -10.34 -16.00
N ALA A 47 14.27 -9.78 -17.20
CA ALA A 47 13.17 -10.10 -18.11
C ALA A 47 13.13 -11.59 -18.47
N ASP A 48 14.30 -12.20 -18.69
CA ASP A 48 14.44 -13.62 -19.04
C ASP A 48 13.97 -14.56 -17.91
N SER A 49 14.04 -14.12 -16.66
CA SER A 49 13.79 -14.96 -15.47
C SER A 49 12.33 -15.00 -15.01
N ILE A 50 11.51 -14.05 -15.45
CA ILE A 50 10.16 -13.84 -14.90
C ILE A 50 9.05 -14.51 -15.71
N GLY A 51 9.36 -15.03 -16.91
CA GLY A 51 8.36 -15.54 -17.85
C GLY A 51 7.43 -14.43 -18.35
N LEU A 52 8.02 -13.30 -18.77
CA LEU A 52 7.28 -12.16 -19.31
C LEU A 52 6.45 -12.58 -20.52
N ASP A 53 5.17 -12.22 -20.51
CA ASP A 53 4.27 -12.37 -21.65
C ASP A 53 3.88 -10.97 -22.14
N GLU A 54 4.58 -10.47 -23.16
CA GLU A 54 4.35 -9.11 -23.67
C GLU A 54 2.94 -8.93 -24.27
N SER A 55 2.25 -10.01 -24.66
CA SER A 55 0.86 -9.92 -25.11
C SER A 55 -0.06 -9.43 -23.98
N GLU A 56 0.34 -9.63 -22.72
CA GLU A 56 -0.36 -9.10 -21.56
C GLU A 56 -0.19 -7.58 -21.37
N LEU A 57 0.67 -6.93 -22.16
CA LEU A 57 0.89 -5.49 -22.15
C LEU A 57 0.31 -4.79 -23.40
N ALA A 58 -0.30 -5.56 -24.31
CA ALA A 58 -0.98 -4.99 -25.47
C ALA A 58 -2.23 -4.17 -25.06
N GLY A 59 -2.47 -3.07 -25.79
CA GLY A 59 -3.64 -2.20 -25.62
C GLY A 59 -3.45 -1.03 -24.65
N PHE A 60 -2.31 -0.96 -23.95
CA PHE A 60 -1.85 0.23 -23.23
C PHE A 60 -1.27 1.27 -24.20
N PHE A 61 -1.09 2.52 -23.75
CA PHE A 61 -0.38 3.55 -24.53
C PHE A 61 1.04 3.08 -24.88
N GLY A 62 1.69 2.43 -23.92
CA GLY A 62 3.01 1.84 -24.06
C GLY A 62 3.40 1.10 -22.78
N TYR A 63 4.54 0.44 -22.81
CA TYR A 63 5.09 -0.20 -21.63
C TYR A 63 6.62 -0.11 -21.62
N GLN A 64 7.20 -0.28 -20.44
CA GLN A 64 8.63 -0.41 -20.23
C GLN A 64 8.89 -1.58 -19.29
N VAL A 65 9.90 -2.38 -19.60
CA VAL A 65 10.42 -3.42 -18.72
C VAL A 65 11.73 -2.92 -18.16
N VAL A 66 11.78 -2.73 -16.84
CA VAL A 66 12.94 -2.19 -16.13
C VAL A 66 13.58 -3.29 -15.31
N GLU A 67 14.75 -3.75 -15.75
CA GLU A 67 15.56 -4.71 -15.02
C GLU A 67 16.37 -4.02 -13.92
N VAL A 68 16.22 -4.51 -12.70
CA VAL A 68 16.80 -3.86 -11.52
C VAL A 68 17.66 -4.78 -10.65
N GLY A 69 17.91 -5.99 -11.14
CA GLY A 69 18.60 -7.05 -10.40
C GLY A 69 17.77 -7.59 -9.23
N PRO A 70 18.37 -8.38 -8.33
CA PRO A 70 17.66 -8.97 -7.20
C PRO A 70 16.82 -7.97 -6.40
N ILE A 71 15.52 -8.27 -6.24
CA ILE A 71 14.57 -7.41 -5.55
C ILE A 71 14.40 -7.87 -4.10
N HIS A 72 14.96 -7.11 -3.17
CA HIS A 72 14.81 -7.33 -1.73
C HIS A 72 13.72 -6.46 -1.10
N SER A 73 13.32 -5.38 -1.77
CA SER A 73 12.27 -4.47 -1.35
C SER A 73 11.52 -3.96 -2.59
N VAL A 74 10.22 -4.24 -2.64
CA VAL A 74 9.33 -3.74 -3.71
C VAL A 74 9.29 -2.22 -3.72
N ASP A 75 9.29 -1.59 -2.54
CA ASP A 75 9.22 -0.12 -2.42
C ASP A 75 10.43 0.55 -3.06
N ARG A 76 11.64 0.07 -2.73
CA ARG A 76 12.89 0.60 -3.29
C ARG A 76 13.00 0.35 -4.78
N ALA A 77 12.63 -0.86 -5.22
CA ALA A 77 12.62 -1.20 -6.64
C ALA A 77 11.64 -0.31 -7.43
N ALA A 78 10.45 -0.06 -6.91
CA ALA A 78 9.49 0.86 -7.53
C ALA A 78 10.05 2.29 -7.60
N ALA A 79 10.57 2.80 -6.48
CA ALA A 79 11.09 4.16 -6.37
C ALA A 79 12.23 4.43 -7.37
N ARG A 80 13.20 3.52 -7.47
CA ARG A 80 14.31 3.58 -8.44
C ARG A 80 13.83 3.62 -9.90
N SER A 81 12.69 2.99 -10.16
CA SER A 81 12.11 2.86 -11.51
C SER A 81 11.24 4.04 -11.93
N VAL A 82 10.88 4.96 -11.00
CA VAL A 82 10.07 6.15 -11.31
C VAL A 82 10.67 7.00 -12.42
N LYS A 83 12.01 7.09 -12.49
CA LYS A 83 12.69 7.87 -13.54
C LYS A 83 12.41 7.38 -14.96
N HIS A 84 12.04 6.11 -15.13
CA HIS A 84 11.71 5.51 -16.42
C HIS A 84 10.32 5.90 -16.91
N ALA A 85 9.39 6.22 -16.00
CA ALA A 85 8.06 6.70 -16.37
C ALA A 85 8.13 7.95 -17.25
N THR A 86 7.30 8.02 -18.29
CA THR A 86 7.26 9.15 -19.24
C THR A 86 6.09 10.10 -18.99
N ALA A 87 5.03 9.66 -18.29
CA ALA A 87 3.92 10.53 -17.93
C ALA A 87 4.32 11.58 -16.88
N THR A 88 3.55 12.67 -16.82
CA THR A 88 3.70 13.71 -15.78
C THR A 88 3.20 13.26 -14.41
N VAL A 89 2.38 12.21 -14.37
CA VAL A 89 1.85 11.57 -13.16
C VAL A 89 2.32 10.12 -13.12
N VAL A 90 2.81 9.67 -11.96
CA VAL A 90 3.26 8.30 -11.75
C VAL A 90 2.48 7.69 -10.59
N ALA A 91 1.80 6.56 -10.82
CA ALA A 91 1.22 5.73 -9.78
C ALA A 91 2.15 4.57 -9.45
N ILE A 92 2.37 4.31 -8.16
CA ILE A 92 3.05 3.11 -7.68
C ILE A 92 1.99 2.24 -7.03
N ILE A 93 1.72 1.06 -7.61
CA ILE A 93 0.71 0.12 -7.09
C ILE A 93 1.34 -1.24 -6.78
N GLU A 94 0.76 -1.92 -5.81
CA GLU A 94 1.17 -3.27 -5.43
C GLU A 94 0.70 -4.31 -6.46
N ASP A 95 1.42 -5.43 -6.58
CA ASP A 95 1.08 -6.57 -7.44
C ASP A 95 -0.24 -7.26 -7.05
N HIS A 96 -0.79 -6.92 -5.89
CA HIS A 96 -1.99 -7.51 -5.29
C HIS A 96 -3.05 -6.45 -4.94
N ALA A 97 -3.06 -5.34 -5.67
CA ALA A 97 -4.09 -4.31 -5.62
C ALA A 97 -4.78 -4.18 -6.99
N TYR A 98 -6.10 -4.13 -7.00
CA TYR A 98 -6.91 -4.21 -8.22
C TYR A 98 -7.72 -2.91 -8.41
N PRO A 99 -7.24 -1.96 -9.23
CA PRO A 99 -7.96 -0.73 -9.51
C PRO A 99 -9.33 -0.97 -10.13
N ASN A 100 -10.35 -0.22 -9.68
CA ASN A 100 -11.67 -0.19 -10.32
C ASN A 100 -11.57 0.48 -11.72
N PRO A 101 -12.43 0.17 -12.72
CA PRO A 101 -12.28 0.67 -14.10
C PRO A 101 -12.10 2.20 -14.26
N GLU A 102 -12.70 3.01 -13.40
CA GLU A 102 -12.60 4.47 -13.44
C GLU A 102 -11.41 5.04 -12.63
N TRP A 103 -10.62 4.19 -11.97
CA TRP A 103 -9.55 4.60 -11.06
C TRP A 103 -8.55 5.55 -11.71
N ALA A 104 -8.02 5.18 -12.88
CA ALA A 104 -6.99 5.96 -13.54
C ALA A 104 -7.52 7.33 -14.01
N GLU A 105 -8.78 7.37 -14.48
CA GLU A 105 -9.43 8.61 -14.89
C GLU A 105 -9.61 9.56 -13.70
N ALA A 106 -10.05 9.04 -12.55
CA ALA A 106 -10.18 9.81 -11.31
C ALA A 106 -8.82 10.36 -10.83
N ILE A 107 -7.76 9.54 -10.85
CA ILE A 107 -6.40 9.97 -10.49
C ILE A 107 -5.90 11.08 -11.42
N VAL A 108 -6.01 10.90 -12.74
CA VAL A 108 -5.58 11.90 -13.73
C VAL A 108 -6.36 13.20 -13.57
N SER A 109 -7.68 13.11 -13.32
CA SER A 109 -8.54 14.27 -13.08
C SER A 109 -8.10 15.04 -11.82
N ALA A 110 -7.84 14.34 -10.71
CA ALA A 110 -7.40 14.96 -9.46
C ALA A 110 -6.05 15.69 -9.62
N HIS A 111 -5.09 15.10 -10.36
CA HIS A 111 -3.77 15.70 -10.63
C HIS A 111 -3.77 16.89 -11.59
N ARG A 112 -4.93 17.25 -12.18
CA ARG A 112 -5.08 18.57 -12.84
C ARG A 112 -4.91 19.72 -11.86
N ASN A 113 -5.11 19.46 -10.57
CA ASN A 113 -4.78 20.38 -9.49
C ASN A 113 -3.30 20.28 -9.09
N SER A 114 -2.87 21.12 -8.15
CA SER A 114 -1.47 21.18 -7.69
C SER A 114 -1.13 20.19 -6.56
N TRP A 115 -1.87 19.08 -6.46
CA TRP A 115 -1.58 18.04 -5.47
C TRP A 115 -0.27 17.34 -5.81
N ALA A 116 0.62 17.19 -4.83
CA ALA A 116 1.87 16.47 -5.05
C ALA A 116 1.63 14.96 -5.12
N ALA A 117 0.67 14.48 -4.33
CA ALA A 117 0.24 13.09 -4.30
C ALA A 117 -1.28 13.00 -4.21
N VAL A 118 -1.84 12.00 -4.90
CA VAL A 118 -3.26 11.64 -4.84
C VAL A 118 -3.36 10.16 -4.46
N GLY A 119 -4.07 9.86 -3.38
CA GLY A 119 -4.31 8.49 -2.94
C GLY A 119 -5.76 8.05 -3.15
N PRO A 120 -5.95 6.74 -3.40
CA PRO A 120 -7.25 6.15 -3.70
C PRO A 120 -8.08 5.89 -2.43
N SER A 121 -9.36 5.59 -2.62
CA SER A 121 -10.15 4.83 -1.64
C SER A 121 -9.79 3.34 -1.74
N VAL A 122 -9.46 2.72 -0.61
CA VAL A 122 -9.00 1.33 -0.52
C VAL A 122 -10.08 0.44 0.08
N GLU A 123 -10.50 -0.56 -0.69
CA GLU A 123 -11.52 -1.54 -0.32
C GLU A 123 -10.99 -2.98 -0.31
N ASN A 124 -11.79 -3.92 0.19
CA ASN A 124 -11.36 -5.30 0.42
C ASN A 124 -11.53 -6.18 -0.83
N ALA A 125 -10.43 -6.69 -1.41
CA ALA A 125 -10.49 -7.62 -2.55
C ALA A 125 -10.94 -9.05 -2.18
N ASN A 126 -10.80 -9.46 -0.91
CA ASN A 126 -11.14 -10.80 -0.42
C ASN A 126 -11.96 -10.72 0.87
N PRO A 127 -13.23 -10.26 0.82
CA PRO A 127 -14.04 -9.93 2.00
C PRO A 127 -14.63 -11.15 2.73
N ALA A 128 -14.38 -12.37 2.25
CA ALA A 128 -14.98 -13.59 2.77
C ALA A 128 -14.53 -13.92 4.20
N THR A 129 -13.28 -13.59 4.55
CA THR A 129 -12.69 -13.92 5.85
C THR A 129 -12.59 -12.70 6.77
N MET A 130 -12.80 -12.91 8.07
CA MET A 130 -12.63 -11.83 9.06
C MET A 130 -11.17 -11.41 9.20
N LEU A 131 -10.24 -12.32 8.96
CA LEU A 131 -8.81 -12.03 8.96
C LEU A 131 -8.42 -11.05 7.85
N SER A 132 -9.02 -11.19 6.66
CA SER A 132 -8.86 -10.22 5.59
C SER A 132 -9.35 -8.83 6.02
N TRP A 133 -10.56 -8.74 6.59
CA TRP A 133 -11.13 -7.48 7.06
C TRP A 133 -10.28 -6.79 8.12
N ILE A 134 -9.76 -7.49 9.13
CA ILE A 134 -8.95 -6.84 10.15
C ILE A 134 -7.60 -6.38 9.59
N ASN A 135 -7.01 -7.15 8.68
CA ASN A 135 -5.75 -6.76 8.05
C ASN A 135 -5.94 -5.50 7.19
N LEU A 136 -7.06 -5.39 6.47
CA LEU A 136 -7.42 -4.18 5.74
C LEU A 136 -7.68 -3.01 6.70
N LEU A 137 -8.57 -3.17 7.68
CA LEU A 137 -8.99 -2.06 8.55
C LEU A 137 -7.83 -1.52 9.38
N MET A 138 -6.94 -2.40 9.86
CA MET A 138 -5.78 -1.97 10.64
C MET A 138 -4.73 -1.28 9.77
N ALA A 139 -4.55 -1.69 8.51
CA ALA A 139 -3.53 -1.12 7.61
C ALA A 139 -4.03 0.07 6.79
N TYR A 140 -5.24 -0.02 6.23
CA TYR A 140 -5.82 0.90 5.26
C TYR A 140 -7.15 1.54 5.70
N GLY A 141 -7.67 1.22 6.89
CA GLY A 141 -9.02 1.63 7.31
C GLY A 141 -9.32 3.12 7.18
N LYS A 142 -8.32 3.98 7.44
CA LYS A 142 -8.37 5.44 7.32
C LYS A 142 -8.67 5.93 5.89
N TRP A 143 -8.25 5.15 4.89
CA TRP A 143 -8.33 5.51 3.48
C TRP A 143 -9.38 4.70 2.72
N GLY A 144 -10.51 4.35 3.34
CA GLY A 144 -11.64 3.79 2.61
C GLY A 144 -12.98 4.24 3.19
N GLY A 145 -14.05 4.01 2.44
CA GLY A 145 -15.39 4.52 2.77
C GLY A 145 -15.54 6.04 2.76
N ALA A 146 -14.61 6.79 2.16
CA ALA A 146 -14.76 8.23 1.98
C ALA A 146 -15.77 8.50 0.86
N THR A 147 -16.73 9.38 1.10
CA THR A 147 -17.76 9.76 0.10
C THR A 147 -17.46 11.09 -0.61
N ALA A 148 -16.47 11.84 -0.12
CA ALA A 148 -16.06 13.12 -0.68
C ALA A 148 -14.53 13.25 -0.62
N GLY A 149 -13.96 13.83 -1.69
CA GLY A 149 -12.53 14.08 -1.77
C GLY A 149 -12.10 15.15 -0.78
N MET A 150 -10.91 14.98 -0.20
CA MET A 150 -10.40 15.89 0.82
C MET A 150 -8.89 16.02 0.79
N VAL A 151 -8.41 17.20 1.19
CA VAL A 151 -6.99 17.41 1.49
C VAL A 151 -6.66 16.66 2.77
N VAL A 152 -5.57 15.91 2.75
CA VAL A 152 -5.16 15.06 3.87
C VAL A 152 -3.70 15.30 4.24
N ASP A 153 -3.39 15.06 5.52
CA ASP A 153 -2.03 15.11 6.05
C ASP A 153 -1.21 13.86 5.74
N ASP A 154 -1.85 12.79 5.26
CA ASP A 154 -1.18 11.53 4.98
C ASP A 154 -2.01 10.62 4.07
N LEU A 155 -1.30 9.89 3.21
CA LEU A 155 -1.83 8.87 2.30
C LEU A 155 -1.27 7.50 2.68
N PRO A 156 -1.82 6.38 2.18
CA PRO A 156 -1.18 5.09 2.38
C PRO A 156 0.24 5.10 1.80
N ASN A 157 1.17 4.33 2.35
CA ASN A 157 2.54 4.28 1.81
C ASN A 157 2.62 3.59 0.44
N HIS A 158 1.56 2.86 0.07
CA HIS A 158 1.45 2.04 -1.14
C HIS A 158 0.19 2.43 -1.91
N ASN A 159 0.14 2.09 -3.20
CA ASN A 159 -1.01 2.38 -4.07
C ASN A 159 -1.31 3.87 -4.20
N VAL A 160 -0.28 4.72 -4.30
CA VAL A 160 -0.41 6.18 -4.38
C VAL A 160 0.16 6.70 -5.70
N SER A 161 -0.45 7.78 -6.19
CA SER A 161 0.04 8.50 -7.36
C SER A 161 0.67 9.84 -6.98
N TYR A 162 1.67 10.25 -7.75
CA TYR A 162 2.47 11.44 -7.50
C TYR A 162 2.67 12.22 -8.79
N LYS A 163 2.88 13.53 -8.68
CA LYS A 163 3.51 14.28 -9.78
C LYS A 163 4.93 13.78 -9.95
N ARG A 164 5.28 13.37 -11.17
CA ARG A 164 6.61 12.83 -11.49
C ARG A 164 7.72 13.80 -11.06
N ALA A 165 7.57 15.08 -11.38
CA ALA A 165 8.55 16.12 -11.05
C ALA A 165 8.86 16.17 -9.55
N VAL A 166 7.85 15.99 -8.69
CA VAL A 166 8.02 15.99 -7.23
C VAL A 166 8.85 14.81 -6.76
N LEU A 167 8.67 13.62 -7.35
CA LEU A 167 9.49 12.45 -7.03
C LEU A 167 10.94 12.62 -7.53
N MET A 168 11.11 13.22 -8.71
CA MET A 168 12.44 13.43 -9.31
C MET A 168 13.33 14.39 -8.52
N GLU A 169 12.76 15.29 -7.71
CA GLU A 169 13.53 16.19 -6.83
C GLU A 169 14.42 15.45 -5.81
N PHE A 170 14.05 14.22 -5.44
CA PHE A 170 14.81 13.44 -4.47
C PHE A 170 15.97 12.67 -5.10
N GLY A 171 16.05 12.59 -6.43
CA GLY A 171 17.05 11.79 -7.12
C GLY A 171 17.12 10.37 -6.57
N ASP A 172 18.32 9.87 -6.31
CA ASP A 172 18.54 8.52 -5.76
C ASP A 172 18.15 8.41 -4.27
N GLU A 173 17.95 9.52 -3.55
CA GLU A 173 17.55 9.49 -2.13
C GLU A 173 16.14 8.89 -1.95
N ILE A 174 15.29 8.96 -2.98
CA ILE A 174 13.91 8.47 -2.93
C ILE A 174 13.82 7.02 -2.44
N GLU A 175 14.79 6.17 -2.78
CA GLU A 175 14.83 4.77 -2.37
C GLU A 175 14.89 4.62 -0.84
N ASN A 176 15.54 5.54 -0.13
CA ASN A 176 15.64 5.50 1.32
C ASN A 176 14.44 6.17 2.01
N MET A 177 13.57 6.83 1.25
CA MET A 177 12.42 7.59 1.75
C MET A 177 11.10 6.84 1.63
N VAL A 178 11.05 5.76 0.84
CA VAL A 178 9.85 4.93 0.61
C VAL A 178 9.72 3.77 1.61
N GLY A 179 8.56 3.12 1.57
CA GLY A 179 8.24 1.95 2.39
C GLY A 179 7.81 2.25 3.82
N ARG A 180 7.56 1.20 4.60
CA ARG A 180 6.92 1.30 5.94
C ARG A 180 7.70 2.13 6.97
N ALA A 181 9.03 2.21 6.83
CA ALA A 181 9.90 3.05 7.65
C ALA A 181 10.26 4.39 6.99
N GLY A 182 9.78 4.62 5.78
CA GLY A 182 10.11 5.76 4.95
C GLY A 182 9.62 7.09 5.50
N SER A 183 10.18 8.17 4.98
CA SER A 183 9.90 9.56 5.36
C SER A 183 9.37 10.39 4.20
N LEU A 184 9.03 9.80 3.04
CA LEU A 184 8.64 10.52 1.83
C LEU A 184 7.49 11.50 2.08
N HIS A 185 6.36 11.05 2.62
CA HIS A 185 5.22 11.93 2.91
C HIS A 185 5.55 13.04 3.91
N ARG A 186 6.34 12.73 4.94
CA ARG A 186 6.80 13.73 5.92
C ARG A 186 7.66 14.80 5.24
N SER A 187 8.58 14.39 4.39
CA SER A 187 9.51 15.28 3.70
C SER A 187 8.80 16.15 2.67
N LEU A 188 7.86 15.57 1.92
CA LEU A 188 6.98 16.29 1.01
C LEU A 188 6.17 17.38 1.75
N ARG A 189 5.57 17.03 2.89
CA ARG A 189 4.85 18.01 3.72
C ARG A 189 5.76 19.10 4.28
N ALA A 190 6.97 18.75 4.73
CA ALA A 190 7.95 19.72 5.19
C ALA A 190 8.36 20.71 4.10
N LYS A 191 8.35 20.28 2.82
CA LYS A 191 8.51 21.13 1.63
C LYS A 191 7.25 21.91 1.23
N GLY A 192 6.14 21.80 1.99
CA GLY A 192 4.89 22.52 1.73
C GLY A 192 3.95 21.85 0.72
N HIS A 193 4.27 20.63 0.26
CA HIS A 193 3.38 19.90 -0.64
C HIS A 193 2.09 19.45 0.06
N LYS A 194 1.02 19.38 -0.73
CA LYS A 194 -0.32 18.96 -0.29
C LYS A 194 -0.70 17.63 -0.91
N PHE A 195 -1.45 16.83 -0.17
CA PHE A 195 -1.99 15.56 -0.63
C PHE A 195 -3.51 15.61 -0.71
N PHE A 196 -4.06 14.82 -1.61
CA PHE A 196 -5.50 14.71 -1.80
C PHE A 196 -5.91 13.25 -1.79
N MET A 197 -7.01 12.94 -1.10
CA MET A 197 -7.66 11.65 -1.17
C MET A 197 -8.81 11.74 -2.15
N GLU A 198 -8.76 10.94 -3.22
CA GLU A 198 -9.76 10.91 -4.29
C GLU A 198 -10.65 9.66 -4.13
N PRO A 199 -11.87 9.78 -3.57
CA PRO A 199 -12.72 8.62 -3.32
C PRO A 199 -13.21 7.93 -4.58
N ALA A 200 -13.30 8.63 -5.72
CA ALA A 200 -13.68 8.01 -6.99
C ALA A 200 -12.56 7.12 -7.57
N ALA A 201 -11.32 7.33 -7.14
CA ALA A 201 -10.21 6.43 -7.44
C ALA A 201 -10.25 5.23 -6.49
N GLU A 202 -11.11 4.26 -6.75
CA GLU A 202 -11.25 3.07 -5.91
C GLU A 202 -10.24 1.97 -6.30
N ILE A 203 -9.62 1.34 -5.29
CA ILE A 203 -8.72 0.20 -5.47
C ILE A 203 -9.03 -0.90 -4.46
N TYR A 204 -9.08 -2.15 -4.93
CA TYR A 204 -9.34 -3.32 -4.10
C TYR A 204 -8.02 -3.97 -3.69
N HIS A 205 -7.69 -3.93 -2.40
CA HIS A 205 -6.45 -4.49 -1.87
C HIS A 205 -6.68 -5.92 -1.37
N LEU A 206 -5.82 -6.86 -1.78
CA LEU A 206 -5.86 -8.25 -1.34
C LEU A 206 -5.12 -8.43 0.00
N ASN A 207 -5.83 -8.93 1.01
CA ASN A 207 -5.33 -8.97 2.38
C ASN A 207 -5.00 -10.39 2.82
N PRO A 208 -4.00 -10.57 3.70
CA PRO A 208 -3.75 -11.87 4.34
C PRO A 208 -5.00 -12.41 5.03
N SER A 209 -5.29 -13.69 4.80
CA SER A 209 -6.46 -14.38 5.35
C SER A 209 -6.13 -15.65 6.12
N ARG A 210 -4.84 -16.03 6.17
CA ARG A 210 -4.36 -17.10 7.06
C ARG A 210 -4.16 -16.59 8.49
N LEU A 211 -4.53 -17.42 9.47
CA LEU A 211 -4.34 -17.11 10.89
C LEU A 211 -2.85 -16.92 11.22
N SER A 212 -1.99 -17.84 10.81
CA SER A 212 -0.54 -17.76 11.06
C SER A 212 0.08 -16.51 10.44
N SER A 213 -0.30 -16.17 9.20
CA SER A 213 0.19 -14.95 8.54
C SER A 213 -0.30 -13.69 9.25
N THR A 214 -1.54 -13.68 9.73
CA THR A 214 -2.09 -12.56 10.50
C THR A 214 -1.39 -12.39 11.84
N ILE A 215 -1.15 -13.47 12.59
CA ILE A 215 -0.42 -13.44 13.86
C ILE A 215 0.96 -12.79 13.66
N THR A 216 1.73 -13.32 12.71
CA THR A 216 3.10 -12.84 12.48
C THR A 216 3.09 -11.41 11.94
N LEU A 217 2.20 -11.09 11.00
CA LEU A 217 2.09 -9.73 10.45
C LEU A 217 1.77 -8.70 11.53
N ARG A 218 0.71 -8.91 12.32
CA ARG A 218 0.28 -7.94 13.33
C ARG A 218 1.32 -7.76 14.43
N PHE A 219 1.91 -8.86 14.91
CA PHE A 219 2.98 -8.79 15.89
C PHE A 219 4.20 -8.03 15.37
N GLN A 220 4.68 -8.34 14.15
CA GLN A 220 5.87 -7.68 13.60
C GLN A 220 5.60 -6.21 13.24
N ALA A 221 4.40 -5.90 12.74
CA ALA A 221 3.97 -4.51 12.50
C ALA A 221 3.99 -3.70 13.81
N GLY A 222 3.42 -4.24 14.89
CA GLY A 222 3.47 -3.64 16.21
C GLY A 222 4.90 -3.41 16.70
N ARG A 223 5.76 -4.44 16.60
CA ARG A 223 7.18 -4.34 16.99
C ARG A 223 7.92 -3.26 16.22
N MET A 224 7.70 -3.18 14.92
CA MET A 224 8.29 -2.14 14.08
C MET A 224 7.79 -0.75 14.51
N PHE A 225 6.50 -0.59 14.76
CA PHE A 225 5.90 0.67 15.18
C PHE A 225 6.47 1.15 16.52
N GLY A 226 6.43 0.31 17.56
CA GLY A 226 6.92 0.65 18.89
C GLY A 226 8.41 1.02 18.89
N ALA A 227 9.24 0.22 18.22
CA ALA A 227 10.67 0.49 18.09
C ALA A 227 10.97 1.80 17.35
N THR A 228 10.27 2.03 16.23
CA THR A 228 10.48 3.22 15.39
C THR A 228 10.01 4.48 16.12
N ARG A 229 8.87 4.42 16.82
CA ARG A 229 8.34 5.53 17.61
C ARG A 229 9.27 5.92 18.74
N ALA A 230 9.69 4.95 19.57
CA ALA A 230 10.60 5.21 20.69
C ALA A 230 11.96 5.75 20.25
N ARG A 231 12.45 5.32 19.07
CA ARG A 231 13.69 5.83 18.48
C ARG A 231 13.51 7.26 17.96
N ASN A 232 12.50 7.51 17.13
CA ASN A 232 12.29 8.80 16.46
C ASN A 232 12.00 9.91 17.47
N GLU A 233 11.22 9.62 18.51
CA GLU A 233 10.90 10.56 19.59
C GLU A 233 11.96 10.56 20.72
N ARG A 234 13.06 9.81 20.57
CA ARG A 234 14.19 9.74 21.53
C ARG A 234 13.74 9.44 22.97
N TRP A 235 12.89 8.43 23.16
CA TRP A 235 12.33 8.11 24.47
C TRP A 235 13.37 7.64 25.48
N SER A 236 13.25 8.15 26.71
CA SER A 236 14.02 7.67 27.86
C SER A 236 13.62 6.23 28.25
N PRO A 237 14.51 5.47 28.94
CA PRO A 237 14.17 4.15 29.44
C PRO A 237 12.91 4.13 30.32
N LEU A 238 12.74 5.14 31.18
CA LEU A 238 11.56 5.29 32.03
C LEU A 238 10.28 5.40 31.20
N ARG A 239 10.27 6.24 30.15
CA ARG A 239 9.11 6.38 29.27
C ARG A 239 8.77 5.06 28.58
N ARG A 240 9.76 4.28 28.15
CA ARG A 240 9.54 2.95 27.58
C ARG A 240 8.85 2.02 28.59
N VAL A 241 9.35 1.95 29.83
CA VAL A 241 8.75 1.12 30.89
C VAL A 241 7.29 1.53 31.17
N LEU A 242 7.00 2.83 31.25
CA LEU A 242 5.64 3.32 31.44
C LEU A 242 4.70 2.89 30.32
N TYR A 243 5.14 2.99 29.05
CA TYR A 243 4.34 2.57 27.90
C TYR A 243 4.19 1.05 27.80
N ILE A 244 5.17 0.28 28.28
CA ILE A 244 5.05 -1.18 28.43
C ILE A 244 3.94 -1.52 29.43
N GLY A 245 3.88 -0.82 30.57
CA GLY A 245 2.79 -0.97 31.56
C GLY A 245 1.41 -0.55 31.03
N ALA A 246 1.37 0.31 30.01
CA ALA A 246 0.15 0.78 29.37
C ALA A 246 -0.40 -0.16 28.27
N LEU A 247 0.13 -1.38 28.13
CA LEU A 247 -0.27 -2.37 27.11
C LEU A 247 -1.81 -2.49 26.94
N PRO A 248 -2.63 -2.59 28.00
CA PRO A 248 -4.09 -2.74 27.84
C PRO A 248 -4.76 -1.51 27.22
N LEU A 249 -4.14 -0.32 27.30
CA LEU A 249 -4.68 0.92 26.77
C LEU A 249 -4.44 1.08 25.27
N ILE A 250 -3.44 0.38 24.70
CA ILE A 250 -3.12 0.48 23.27
C ILE A 250 -4.34 0.06 22.42
N PRO A 251 -4.93 -1.15 22.57
CA PRO A 251 -6.14 -1.51 21.82
C PRO A 251 -7.31 -0.53 22.02
N ALA A 252 -7.48 -0.01 23.25
CA ALA A 252 -8.55 0.92 23.58
C ALA A 252 -8.40 2.28 22.86
N MET A 253 -7.18 2.70 22.54
CA MET A 253 -6.93 3.93 21.75
C MET A 253 -7.21 3.73 20.26
N HIS A 254 -6.89 2.56 19.70
CA HIS A 254 -7.07 2.29 18.27
C HIS A 254 -8.49 1.89 17.89
N LEU A 255 -9.21 1.21 18.79
CA LEU A 255 -10.55 0.68 18.52
C LEU A 255 -11.58 1.75 18.11
N PRO A 256 -11.72 2.91 18.80
CA PRO A 256 -12.69 3.94 18.41
C PRO A 256 -12.46 4.47 16.99
N ARG A 257 -11.19 4.61 16.59
CA ARG A 257 -10.82 5.03 15.24
C ARG A 257 -11.31 4.01 14.20
N ILE A 258 -10.98 2.73 14.40
CA ILE A 258 -11.36 1.67 13.46
C ILE A 258 -12.89 1.49 13.41
N LEU A 259 -13.60 1.64 14.54
CA LEU A 259 -15.06 1.61 14.56
C LEU A 259 -15.68 2.76 13.75
N ARG A 260 -15.08 3.97 13.76
CA ARG A 260 -15.51 5.08 12.90
C ARG A 260 -15.26 4.76 11.42
N GLU A 261 -14.13 4.14 11.09
CA GLU A 261 -13.78 3.74 9.73
C GLU A 261 -14.75 2.68 9.17
N VAL A 262 -15.22 1.75 10.00
CA VAL A 262 -16.26 0.78 9.60
C VAL A 262 -17.62 1.48 9.40
N ARG A 263 -17.96 2.47 10.24
CA ARG A 263 -19.18 3.26 10.08
C ARG A 263 -19.16 4.14 8.85
N ALA A 264 -18.01 4.74 8.51
CA ALA A 264 -17.84 5.56 7.31
C ALA A 264 -18.18 4.80 6.03
N ARG A 265 -17.89 3.48 6.00
CA ARG A 265 -18.25 2.57 4.90
C ARG A 265 -19.75 2.23 4.81
N GLY A 266 -20.58 2.65 5.77
CA GLY A 266 -22.01 2.33 5.81
C GLY A 266 -22.36 0.85 6.08
N ARG A 267 -21.36 0.00 6.36
CA ARG A 267 -21.52 -1.45 6.55
C ARG A 267 -21.46 -1.90 8.01
N GLN A 268 -21.71 -0.99 8.95
CA GLN A 268 -21.54 -1.26 10.39
C GLN A 268 -22.41 -2.41 10.91
N ARG A 269 -23.64 -2.57 10.41
CA ARG A 269 -24.55 -3.64 10.86
C ARG A 269 -24.08 -5.02 10.44
N GLU A 270 -23.45 -5.11 9.28
CA GLU A 270 -22.94 -6.35 8.70
C GLU A 270 -21.55 -6.71 9.28
N LEU A 271 -20.64 -5.73 9.30
CA LEU A 271 -19.24 -5.97 9.61
C LEU A 271 -18.96 -6.01 11.10
N LEU A 272 -19.52 -5.10 11.92
CA LEU A 272 -19.11 -4.98 13.32
C LEU A 272 -19.29 -6.27 14.14
N PRO A 273 -20.43 -6.99 14.07
CA PRO A 273 -20.60 -8.21 14.87
C PRO A 273 -19.56 -9.30 14.52
N ARG A 274 -19.14 -9.36 13.25
CA ARG A 274 -18.24 -10.39 12.75
C ARG A 274 -16.77 -10.02 12.92
N VAL A 275 -16.45 -8.74 12.70
CA VAL A 275 -15.07 -8.22 12.71
C VAL A 275 -14.60 -7.91 14.11
N LEU A 276 -15.48 -7.53 15.05
CA LEU A 276 -15.07 -7.06 16.37
C LEU A 276 -14.20 -8.08 17.16
N PRO A 277 -14.55 -9.38 17.27
CA PRO A 277 -13.69 -10.34 17.97
C PRO A 277 -12.32 -10.49 17.30
N ALA A 278 -12.29 -10.57 15.97
CA ALA A 278 -11.06 -10.67 15.20
C ALA A 278 -10.22 -9.39 15.32
N LEU A 279 -10.86 -8.22 15.40
CA LEU A 279 -10.20 -6.92 15.53
C LEU A 279 -9.54 -6.79 16.90
N LEU A 280 -10.22 -7.18 17.98
CA LEU A 280 -9.63 -7.21 19.32
C LEU A 280 -8.42 -8.15 19.36
N PHE A 281 -8.51 -9.30 18.71
CA PHE A 281 -7.40 -10.23 18.56
C PHE A 281 -6.22 -9.59 17.80
N GLY A 282 -6.46 -8.95 16.65
CA GLY A 282 -5.44 -8.26 15.87
C GLY A 282 -4.78 -7.11 16.64
N LEU A 283 -5.57 -6.30 17.36
CA LEU A 283 -5.08 -5.21 18.20
C LEU A 283 -4.24 -5.72 19.38
N ALA A 284 -4.62 -6.85 19.99
CA ALA A 284 -3.82 -7.46 21.05
C ALA A 284 -2.45 -7.91 20.53
N LEU A 285 -2.40 -8.56 19.36
CA LEU A 285 -1.15 -8.97 18.72
C LEU A 285 -0.25 -7.78 18.40
N GLU A 286 -0.82 -6.71 17.85
CA GLU A 286 -0.08 -5.49 17.54
C GLU A 286 0.43 -4.80 18.81
N ALA A 287 -0.38 -4.72 19.86
CA ALA A 287 0.01 -4.15 21.14
C ALA A 287 1.15 -4.95 21.81
N ILE A 288 1.08 -6.29 21.78
CA ILE A 288 2.17 -7.15 22.27
C ILE A 288 3.46 -6.90 21.46
N GLY A 289 3.33 -6.82 20.13
CA GLY A 289 4.43 -6.45 19.24
C GLY A 289 5.04 -5.10 19.64
N GLU A 290 4.21 -4.08 19.82
CA GLU A 290 4.62 -2.72 20.18
C GLU A 290 5.43 -2.68 21.48
N VAL A 291 4.97 -3.40 22.50
CA VAL A 291 5.70 -3.58 23.77
C VAL A 291 7.06 -4.23 23.56
N VAL A 292 7.14 -5.29 22.74
CA VAL A 292 8.42 -5.92 22.36
C VAL A 292 9.31 -4.92 21.61
N GLY A 293 8.72 -4.06 20.78
CA GLY A 293 9.42 -2.98 20.08
C GLY A 293 10.00 -1.93 21.03
N TYR A 294 9.26 -1.55 22.06
CA TYR A 294 9.75 -0.63 23.10
C TYR A 294 10.89 -1.21 23.93
N ALA A 295 10.76 -2.48 24.32
CA ALA A 295 11.74 -3.16 25.17
C ALA A 295 13.01 -3.54 24.41
N PHE A 296 12.87 -4.13 23.22
CA PHE A 296 13.96 -4.82 22.51
C PHE A 296 14.29 -4.24 21.14
N GLY A 297 13.61 -3.16 20.73
CA GLY A 297 13.79 -2.54 19.42
C GLY A 297 13.24 -3.39 18.27
N VAL A 298 13.59 -2.97 17.04
CA VAL A 298 12.96 -3.46 15.81
C VAL A 298 13.26 -4.94 15.52
N GLY A 299 14.42 -5.44 15.93
CA GLY A 299 14.86 -6.81 15.63
C GLY A 299 14.73 -7.14 14.14
N GLY A 300 14.25 -8.35 13.82
CA GLY A 300 14.00 -8.78 12.45
C GLY A 300 12.69 -8.27 11.82
N ALA A 301 11.92 -7.43 12.51
CA ALA A 301 10.58 -7.02 12.05
C ALA A 301 10.61 -6.28 10.71
N ALA A 302 11.58 -5.38 10.51
CA ALA A 302 11.73 -4.62 9.27
C ALA A 302 11.94 -5.55 8.06
N ARG A 303 12.93 -6.45 8.16
CA ARG A 303 13.23 -7.43 7.12
C ARG A 303 12.03 -8.36 6.88
N PHE A 304 11.38 -8.84 7.93
CA PHE A 304 10.20 -9.69 7.79
C PHE A 304 9.11 -8.99 6.99
N LEU A 305 8.77 -7.75 7.35
CA LEU A 305 7.70 -6.99 6.68
C LEU A 305 8.06 -6.71 5.22
N GLU A 306 9.31 -6.34 4.91
CA GLU A 306 9.77 -6.18 3.53
C GLU A 306 9.61 -7.48 2.72
N THR A 307 9.99 -8.63 3.29
CA THR A 307 9.82 -9.92 2.61
C THR A 307 8.37 -10.38 2.52
N PHE A 308 7.53 -9.99 3.49
CA PHE A 308 6.10 -10.34 3.53
C PHE A 308 5.31 -9.67 2.40
N GLU A 309 5.77 -8.51 1.93
CA GLU A 309 5.17 -7.85 0.75
C GLU A 309 5.49 -8.57 -0.57
N LEU A 310 6.54 -9.39 -0.64
CA LEU A 310 6.94 -10.08 -1.87
C LEU A 310 6.00 -11.22 -2.28
N ASP A 311 5.18 -11.73 -1.34
CA ASP A 311 4.49 -13.01 -1.48
C ASP A 311 3.03 -12.99 -0.98
N ARG A 312 2.27 -11.95 -1.32
CA ARG A 312 0.89 -11.81 -0.80
C ARG A 312 0.02 -13.06 -1.01
N LEU A 313 0.10 -13.71 -2.18
CA LEU A 313 -0.67 -14.92 -2.50
C LEU A 313 -0.38 -16.10 -1.55
N ASP A 314 0.81 -16.13 -0.95
CA ASP A 314 1.21 -17.21 -0.04
C ASP A 314 0.53 -17.09 1.34
N HIS A 315 -0.03 -15.91 1.63
CA HIS A 315 -0.71 -15.56 2.87
C HIS A 315 -2.25 -15.69 2.81
N LEU A 316 -2.77 -16.25 1.71
CA LEU A 316 -4.20 -16.47 1.48
C LEU A 316 -4.63 -17.90 1.80
N THR A 317 -5.87 -18.08 2.25
CA THR A 317 -6.49 -19.41 2.29
C THR A 317 -6.48 -20.06 0.90
N ALA A 318 -6.53 -21.40 0.82
CA ALA A 318 -6.43 -22.11 -0.45
C ALA A 318 -7.48 -21.66 -1.48
N GLY A 319 -8.73 -21.47 -1.04
CA GLY A 319 -9.82 -21.00 -1.91
C GLY A 319 -9.60 -19.58 -2.44
N GLU A 320 -9.20 -18.64 -1.57
CA GLU A 320 -8.91 -17.27 -2.00
C GLU A 320 -7.67 -17.18 -2.91
N ARG A 321 -6.66 -18.03 -2.68
CA ARG A 321 -5.49 -18.10 -3.57
C ARG A 321 -5.87 -18.52 -4.98
N GLN A 322 -6.71 -19.54 -5.12
CA GLN A 322 -7.19 -19.98 -6.43
C GLN A 322 -7.94 -18.85 -7.15
N GLN A 323 -8.82 -18.14 -6.44
CA GLN A 323 -9.54 -16.99 -7.00
C GLN A 323 -8.64 -15.79 -7.34
N ALA A 324 -7.50 -15.63 -6.66
CA ALA A 324 -6.54 -14.57 -6.93
C ALA A 324 -5.62 -14.86 -8.12
N GLN A 325 -5.49 -16.14 -8.52
CA GLN A 325 -4.71 -16.58 -9.68
C GLN A 325 -5.54 -16.64 -10.97
N VAL A 326 -6.85 -16.82 -10.83
CA VAL A 326 -7.83 -16.71 -11.93
C VAL A 326 -8.10 -15.25 -12.22
#